data_AF-A0A563CS11-F1
#
_entry.id   AF-A0A563CS11-F1
#
_cell.length_a   1.000
_cell.length_b   1.000
_cell.length_c   1.000
_cell.angle_alpha   90.00
_cell.angle_beta   90.00
_cell.angle_gamma   90.00
#
_symmetry.space_group_name_H-M   'P 1'
#
loop_
_entity.id
_entity.type
_entity.pdbx_description
1 polymer ?
#
loop_
_entity_poly.entity_id
_entity_poly.type
_entity_poly.pdbx_seq_one_letter_code
_entity_poly.pdbx_strand_id
1 'polypeptide(L)'
;MKNIGQRAVVRLAGTYLAIIMSMSVAFSLIIYGLSSQEFHRRPSNDQQALATVRSNEPGAVISIHSYLDTREDEAMAAIRLNLLLANLTVFLIGGLVSYLLAQHTLQPIEDNMAAQSRFVSDASHELRTPLTALLAANEVASMNPKLTLKQAKQVIADNVDDVKRLQKLTIFNFSWHLFISFC
;
A
#
# COMPACT_ATOMS: atom_id res chain seq x y z
N MET A 1 -16.99 10.02 14.47
CA MET A 1 -16.02 10.13 13.35
C MET A 1 -15.13 8.90 13.18
N LYS A 2 -14.80 8.14 14.25
CA LYS A 2 -13.98 6.90 14.23
C LYS A 2 -14.41 5.82 13.20
N ASN A 3 -15.70 5.73 12.90
CA ASN A 3 -16.26 4.70 11.99
C ASN A 3 -15.98 4.97 10.49
N ILE A 4 -15.66 6.21 10.11
CA ILE A 4 -15.46 6.57 8.69
C ILE A 4 -14.07 6.10 8.23
N GLY A 5 -13.03 6.36 9.02
CA GLY A 5 -11.67 5.87 8.77
C GLY A 5 -11.59 4.34 8.77
N GLN A 6 -12.27 3.67 9.72
CA GLN A 6 -12.32 2.20 9.75
C GLN A 6 -12.93 1.58 8.48
N ARG A 7 -13.95 2.20 7.89
CA ARG A 7 -14.53 1.70 6.62
C ARG A 7 -13.57 1.86 5.45
N ALA A 8 -12.80 2.96 5.40
CA ALA A 8 -11.78 3.17 4.37
C ALA A 8 -10.63 2.16 4.51
N VAL A 9 -10.15 1.93 5.73
CA VAL A 9 -9.13 0.91 6.07
C VAL A 9 -9.59 -0.48 5.62
N VAL A 10 -10.80 -0.90 6.02
CA VAL A 10 -11.35 -2.22 5.67
C VAL A 10 -11.55 -2.37 4.17
N ARG A 11 -11.95 -1.30 3.47
CA ARG A 11 -12.11 -1.32 2.02
C ARG A 11 -10.77 -1.46 1.28
N LEU A 12 -9.73 -0.71 1.69
CA LEU A 12 -8.38 -0.84 1.12
C LEU A 12 -7.77 -2.22 1.41
N ALA A 13 -7.79 -2.65 2.68
CA ALA A 13 -7.28 -3.95 3.09
C ALA A 13 -8.03 -5.09 2.37
N GLY A 14 -9.36 -4.96 2.21
CA GLY A 14 -10.19 -5.89 1.47
C GLY A 14 -9.81 -6.00 -0.01
N THR A 15 -9.49 -4.88 -0.67
CA THR A 15 -9.03 -4.93 -2.07
C THR A 15 -7.67 -5.58 -2.23
N TYR A 16 -6.70 -5.30 -1.34
CA TYR A 16 -5.39 -5.94 -1.38
C TYR A 16 -5.47 -7.44 -1.08
N LEU A 17 -6.28 -7.82 -0.09
CA LEU A 17 -6.56 -9.21 0.23
C LEU A 17 -7.22 -9.94 -0.95
N ALA A 18 -8.17 -9.32 -1.65
CA ALA A 18 -8.79 -9.89 -2.84
C ALA A 18 -7.78 -10.14 -3.97
N ILE A 19 -6.83 -9.22 -4.18
CA ILE A 19 -5.75 -9.38 -5.16
C ILE A 19 -4.82 -10.53 -4.76
N ILE A 20 -4.37 -10.58 -3.50
CA ILE A 20 -3.48 -11.64 -2.99
C ILE A 20 -4.18 -13.00 -3.07
N MET A 21 -5.47 -13.08 -2.73
CA MET A 21 -6.25 -14.31 -2.85
C MET A 21 -6.43 -14.74 -4.29
N SER A 22 -6.77 -13.82 -5.19
CA SER A 22 -6.88 -14.11 -6.62
C SER A 22 -5.55 -14.67 -7.16
N MET A 23 -4.44 -14.04 -6.80
CA MET A 23 -3.09 -14.48 -7.22
C MET A 23 -2.70 -15.82 -6.60
N SER A 24 -2.99 -16.05 -5.31
CA SER A 24 -2.74 -17.32 -4.62
C SER A 24 -3.55 -18.46 -5.24
N VAL A 25 -4.84 -18.24 -5.51
CA VAL A 25 -5.72 -19.23 -6.13
C VAL A 25 -5.27 -19.54 -7.56
N ALA A 26 -4.90 -18.53 -8.35
CA ALA A 26 -4.36 -18.74 -9.68
C ALA A 26 -3.06 -19.58 -9.66
N PHE A 27 -2.11 -19.23 -8.79
CA PHE A 27 -0.87 -19.98 -8.63
C PHE A 27 -1.11 -21.42 -8.16
N SER A 28 -2.05 -21.59 -7.24
CA SER A 28 -2.50 -22.88 -6.74
C SER A 28 -3.10 -23.77 -7.84
N LEU A 29 -3.95 -23.20 -8.71
CA LEU A 29 -4.53 -23.91 -9.86
C LEU A 29 -3.46 -24.31 -10.88
N ILE A 30 -2.47 -23.44 -11.10
CA ILE A 30 -1.33 -23.72 -11.99
C ILE A 30 -0.50 -24.88 -11.45
N ILE A 31 -0.13 -24.88 -10.17
CA ILE A 31 0.63 -25.96 -9.53
C ILE A 31 -0.13 -27.28 -9.59
N TYR A 32 -1.43 -27.28 -9.28
CA TYR A 32 -2.26 -28.48 -9.35
C TYR A 32 -2.34 -29.04 -10.78
N GLY A 33 -2.53 -28.17 -11.77
CA GLY A 33 -2.56 -28.56 -13.19
C GLY A 33 -1.24 -29.16 -13.67
N LEU A 34 -0.10 -28.53 -13.35
CA LEU A 34 1.23 -29.04 -13.70
C LEU A 34 1.54 -30.37 -12.99
N SER A 35 1.22 -30.50 -11.70
CA SER A 35 1.43 -31.73 -10.93
C SER A 35 0.56 -32.89 -11.42
N SER A 36 -0.69 -32.61 -11.82
CA SER A 36 -1.60 -33.63 -12.34
C SER A 36 -1.18 -34.11 -13.75
N GLN A 37 -0.56 -33.25 -14.54
CA GLN A 37 -0.02 -33.60 -15.87
C GLN A 37 1.23 -34.47 -15.77
N GLU A 38 2.07 -34.27 -14.75
CA GLU A 38 3.26 -35.10 -14.51
C GLU A 38 2.89 -36.56 -14.14
N PHE A 39 1.72 -36.76 -13.52
CA PHE A 39 1.29 -38.09 -13.07
C PHE A 39 0.87 -39.02 -14.23
N HIS A 40 0.24 -38.49 -15.29
CA HIS A 40 -0.16 -39.27 -16.47
C HIS A 40 0.96 -39.42 -17.52
N ARG A 41 2.04 -38.64 -17.39
CA ARG A 41 3.26 -38.79 -18.19
C ARG A 41 4.35 -39.58 -17.49
N ARG A 42 4.07 -40.21 -16.35
CA ARG A 42 4.88 -41.35 -15.94
C ARG A 42 4.72 -42.39 -17.04
N PRO A 43 5.79 -42.75 -17.77
CA PRO A 43 5.68 -43.83 -18.73
C PRO A 43 5.12 -45.01 -17.95
N SER A 44 4.02 -45.58 -18.43
CA SER A 44 3.61 -46.91 -18.02
C SER A 44 4.88 -47.74 -18.07
N ASN A 45 5.40 -48.14 -16.90
CA ASN A 45 6.46 -49.11 -16.84
C ASN A 45 5.82 -50.41 -17.35
N ASP A 46 5.67 -50.55 -18.66
CA ASP A 46 5.31 -51.80 -19.34
C ASP A 46 6.33 -52.90 -19.01
N GLN A 47 7.46 -52.54 -18.40
CA GLN A 47 8.43 -53.45 -17.83
C GLN A 47 8.03 -54.04 -16.46
N GLN A 48 6.99 -53.51 -15.79
CA GLN A 48 6.36 -54.13 -14.62
C GLN A 48 5.15 -55.02 -14.99
N ALA A 49 4.69 -55.01 -16.24
CA ALA A 49 3.61 -55.89 -16.72
C ALA A 49 4.01 -57.38 -16.77
N LEU A 50 5.26 -57.73 -16.43
CA LEU A 50 5.73 -59.12 -16.32
C LEU A 50 6.46 -59.41 -14.99
N ALA A 51 6.28 -58.59 -13.96
CA ALA A 51 6.71 -58.94 -12.60
C ALA A 51 5.58 -59.72 -11.89
N THR A 52 5.15 -60.83 -12.47
CA THR A 52 4.37 -61.82 -11.73
C THR A 52 5.35 -62.50 -10.77
N VAL A 53 5.23 -62.20 -9.48
CA VAL A 53 5.96 -62.97 -8.47
C VAL A 53 5.32 -64.36 -8.46
N ARG A 54 5.92 -65.29 -9.20
CA ARG A 54 5.52 -66.69 -9.22
C ARG A 54 5.79 -67.26 -7.83
N SER A 55 4.78 -67.20 -6.97
CA SER A 55 4.79 -68.00 -5.75
C SER A 55 4.84 -69.48 -6.13
N ASN A 56 5.43 -70.33 -5.28
CA ASN A 56 5.55 -71.77 -5.52
C ASN A 56 4.19 -72.51 -5.53
N GLU A 57 3.07 -71.79 -5.36
CA GLU A 57 1.70 -72.31 -5.41
C GLU A 57 1.17 -72.29 -6.85
N PRO A 58 0.63 -73.40 -7.38
CA PRO A 58 0.11 -73.47 -8.74
C PRO A 58 -1.19 -72.64 -8.87
N GLY A 59 -1.07 -71.44 -9.44
CA GLY A 59 -2.21 -70.64 -9.90
C GLY A 59 -2.37 -69.26 -9.27
N ALA A 60 -1.58 -68.88 -8.27
CA ALA A 60 -1.68 -67.56 -7.64
C ALA A 60 -0.76 -66.53 -8.31
N VAL A 61 -1.32 -65.80 -9.29
CA VAL A 61 -0.69 -64.62 -9.89
C VAL A 61 -1.05 -63.39 -9.05
N ILE A 62 -0.08 -62.84 -8.30
CA ILE A 62 -0.29 -61.58 -7.58
C ILE A 62 -0.08 -60.43 -8.56
N SER A 63 -1.16 -59.76 -8.95
CA SER A 63 -1.12 -58.58 -9.82
C SER A 63 -0.74 -57.33 -9.00
N ILE A 64 0.44 -56.78 -9.26
CA ILE A 64 0.97 -55.57 -8.58
C ILE A 64 0.12 -54.31 -8.89
N HIS A 65 -0.68 -54.36 -9.96
CA HIS A 65 -1.49 -53.24 -10.45
C HIS A 65 -2.57 -52.76 -9.47
N SER A 66 -3.12 -53.63 -8.61
CA SER A 66 -4.14 -53.24 -7.63
C SER A 66 -3.55 -52.56 -6.39
N TYR A 67 -2.27 -52.75 -6.09
CA TYR A 67 -1.59 -52.13 -4.93
C TYR A 67 -1.10 -50.71 -5.21
N LEU A 68 -0.95 -50.34 -6.49
CA LEU A 68 -0.55 -48.99 -6.89
C LEU A 68 -1.75 -48.04 -6.96
N ASP A 69 -2.89 -48.52 -7.47
CA ASP A 69 -4.13 -47.76 -7.62
C ASP A 69 -4.63 -47.17 -6.28
N THR A 70 -4.60 -47.98 -5.20
CA THR A 70 -5.03 -47.53 -3.87
C THR A 70 -4.12 -46.44 -3.28
N ARG A 71 -2.85 -46.34 -3.72
CA ARG A 71 -1.90 -45.30 -3.24
C ARG A 71 -1.97 -44.01 -4.05
N GLU A 72 -2.43 -44.06 -5.30
CA GLU A 72 -2.61 -42.86 -6.12
C GLU A 72 -3.74 -41.98 -5.55
N ASP A 73 -4.84 -42.60 -5.11
CA ASP A 73 -5.95 -41.88 -4.47
C ASP A 73 -5.56 -41.22 -3.15
N GLU A 74 -4.76 -41.91 -2.31
CA GLU A 74 -4.23 -41.36 -1.07
C GLU A 74 -3.27 -40.18 -1.33
N ALA A 75 -2.43 -40.27 -2.36
CA ALA A 75 -1.50 -39.22 -2.73
C ALA A 75 -2.22 -37.95 -3.24
N MET A 76 -3.28 -38.11 -4.04
CA MET A 76 -4.08 -36.99 -4.55
C MET A 76 -4.86 -36.28 -3.45
N ALA A 77 -5.37 -37.01 -2.45
CA ALA A 77 -6.01 -36.44 -1.28
C ALA A 77 -5.03 -35.60 -0.43
N ALA A 78 -3.81 -36.09 -0.24
CA ALA A 78 -2.77 -35.38 0.50
C ALA A 78 -2.36 -34.05 -0.16
N ILE A 79 -2.18 -34.03 -1.49
CA ILE A 79 -1.85 -32.80 -2.24
C ILE A 79 -2.97 -31.76 -2.12
N ARG A 80 -4.23 -32.19 -2.26
CA ARG A 80 -5.40 -31.30 -2.14
C ARG A 80 -5.47 -30.65 -0.76
N LEU A 81 -5.23 -31.43 0.30
CA LEU A 81 -5.25 -30.92 1.68
C LEU A 81 -4.13 -29.91 1.93
N ASN A 82 -2.90 -30.21 1.51
CA ASN A 82 -1.76 -29.29 1.66
C ASN A 82 -1.99 -27.97 0.92
N LEU A 83 -2.59 -28.03 -0.26
CA LEU A 83 -2.91 -26.88 -1.09
C LEU A 83 -4.02 -26.01 -0.49
N LEU A 84 -5.05 -26.64 0.11
CA LEU A 84 -6.07 -25.93 0.89
C LEU A 84 -5.47 -25.25 2.13
N LEU A 85 -4.59 -25.95 2.87
CA LEU A 85 -3.90 -25.40 4.05
C LEU A 85 -2.99 -24.23 3.69
N ALA A 86 -2.23 -24.32 2.61
CA ALA A 86 -1.37 -23.24 2.13
C ALA A 86 -2.17 -21.99 1.76
N ASN A 87 -3.27 -22.14 0.99
CA ASN A 87 -4.14 -21.01 0.64
C ASN A 87 -4.80 -20.39 1.87
N LEU A 88 -5.28 -21.21 2.81
CA LEU A 88 -5.87 -20.72 4.06
C LEU A 88 -4.84 -19.94 4.89
N THR A 89 -3.61 -20.44 4.97
CA THR A 89 -2.52 -19.79 5.70
C THR A 89 -2.20 -18.42 5.12
N VAL A 90 -2.06 -18.32 3.79
CA VAL A 90 -1.82 -17.05 3.10
C VAL A 90 -3.01 -16.09 3.28
N PHE A 91 -4.24 -16.60 3.28
CA PHE A 91 -5.44 -15.79 3.50
C PHE A 91 -5.45 -15.14 4.88
N LEU A 92 -5.24 -15.96 5.91
CA LEU A 92 -5.26 -15.48 7.29
C LEU A 92 -4.12 -14.51 7.57
N ILE A 93 -2.90 -14.84 7.15
CA ILE A 93 -1.72 -13.99 7.36
C ILE A 93 -1.84 -12.71 6.54
N GLY A 94 -2.14 -12.81 5.24
CA GLY A 94 -2.25 -11.67 4.34
C GLY A 94 -3.35 -10.70 4.75
N GLY A 95 -4.47 -11.21 5.25
CA GLY A 95 -5.57 -10.40 5.76
C GLY A 95 -5.23 -9.69 7.05
N LEU A 96 -4.60 -10.39 7.99
CA LEU A 96 -4.15 -9.80 9.24
C LEU A 96 -3.12 -8.70 8.99
N VAL A 97 -2.09 -8.99 8.21
CA VAL A 97 -1.01 -8.04 7.87
C VAL A 97 -1.59 -6.83 7.13
N SER A 98 -2.42 -7.03 6.10
CA SER A 98 -3.03 -5.92 5.35
C SER A 98 -3.87 -5.02 6.24
N TYR A 99 -4.65 -5.60 7.16
CA TYR A 99 -5.47 -4.84 8.09
C TYR A 99 -4.62 -4.00 9.06
N LEU A 100 -3.59 -4.62 9.65
CA LEU A 100 -2.69 -3.93 10.57
C LEU A 100 -1.94 -2.79 9.88
N LEU A 101 -1.35 -3.03 8.71
CA LEU A 101 -0.61 -2.00 7.97
C LEU A 101 -1.53 -0.84 7.57
N ALA A 102 -2.72 -1.12 7.06
CA ALA A 102 -3.66 -0.08 6.66
C ALA A 102 -4.07 0.80 7.85
N GLN A 103 -4.31 0.20 9.02
CA GLN A 103 -4.65 0.95 10.23
C GLN A 103 -3.49 1.82 10.72
N HIS A 104 -2.28 1.25 10.81
CA HIS A 104 -1.09 1.97 11.27
C HIS A 104 -0.66 3.09 10.32
N THR A 105 -0.88 2.94 9.01
CA THR A 105 -0.45 3.95 8.02
C THR A 105 -1.43 5.11 7.92
N LEU A 106 -2.74 4.86 8.05
CA LEU A 106 -3.76 5.90 7.89
C LEU A 106 -3.81 6.90 9.06
N GLN A 107 -3.58 6.46 10.29
CA GLN A 107 -3.58 7.33 11.47
C GLN A 107 -2.57 8.51 11.39
N PRO A 108 -1.27 8.27 11.16
CA PRO A 108 -0.30 9.37 11.07
C PRO A 108 -0.54 10.25 9.84
N ILE A 109 -1.12 9.73 8.76
CA ILE A 109 -1.45 10.55 7.58
C ILE A 109 -2.54 11.57 7.91
N GLU A 110 -3.61 11.15 8.58
CA GLU A 110 -4.68 12.05 9.00
C GLU A 110 -4.17 13.15 9.93
N ASP A 111 -3.33 12.79 10.91
CA ASP A 111 -2.76 13.74 11.86
C ASP A 111 -1.82 14.75 11.18
N ASN A 112 -0.94 14.28 10.28
CA ASN A 112 -0.04 15.15 9.53
C ASN A 112 -0.79 16.08 8.56
N MET A 113 -1.84 15.59 7.88
CA MET A 113 -2.69 16.43 7.04
C MET A 113 -3.42 17.50 7.86
N ALA A 114 -3.93 17.13 9.04
CA ALA A 114 -4.59 18.08 9.93
C ALA A 114 -3.62 19.13 10.48
N ALA A 115 -2.36 18.77 10.75
CA ALA A 115 -1.31 19.69 11.13
C ALA A 115 -0.93 20.63 9.97
N GLN A 116 -0.76 20.08 8.76
CA GLN A 116 -0.44 20.85 7.56
C GLN A 116 -1.54 21.85 7.23
N SER A 117 -2.82 21.46 7.32
CA SER A 117 -3.95 22.36 7.09
C SER A 117 -4.00 23.50 8.09
N ARG A 118 -3.72 23.24 9.38
CA ARG A 118 -3.63 24.29 10.41
C ARG A 118 -2.47 25.25 10.14
N PHE A 119 -1.29 24.72 9.82
CA PHE A 119 -0.14 25.54 9.47
C PHE A 119 -0.40 26.44 8.26
N VAL A 120 -1.00 25.92 7.19
CA VAL A 120 -1.35 26.72 5.99
C VAL A 120 -2.38 27.79 6.35
N SER A 121 -3.36 27.48 7.18
CA SER A 121 -4.36 28.45 7.66
C SER A 121 -3.70 29.58 8.46
N ASP A 122 -2.83 29.24 9.42
CA ASP A 122 -2.15 30.21 10.27
C ASP A 122 -1.19 31.09 9.45
N ALA A 123 -0.42 30.49 8.55
CA ALA A 123 0.42 31.23 7.60
C ALA A 123 -0.42 32.18 6.71
N SER A 124 -1.59 31.75 6.25
CA SER A 124 -2.48 32.60 5.46
C SER A 124 -3.00 33.80 6.26
N HIS A 125 -3.27 33.62 7.56
CA HIS A 125 -3.68 34.70 8.45
C HIS A 125 -2.52 35.68 8.74
N GLU A 126 -1.31 35.18 8.98
CA GLU A 126 -0.12 36.01 9.22
C GLU A 126 0.32 36.79 7.98
N LEU A 127 0.10 36.24 6.78
CA LEU A 127 0.43 36.90 5.51
C LEU A 127 -0.64 37.91 5.05
N ARG A 128 -1.91 37.72 5.43
CA ARG A 128 -3.00 38.63 5.02
C ARG A 128 -2.83 40.04 5.59
N THR A 129 -2.48 40.15 6.88
CA THR A 129 -2.31 41.45 7.58
C THR A 129 -1.27 42.38 6.93
N PRO A 130 -0.01 41.96 6.70
CA PRO A 130 0.99 42.79 6.03
C PRO A 130 0.62 43.09 4.56
N LEU A 131 -0.02 42.15 3.86
CA LEU A 131 -0.48 42.37 2.49
C LEU A 131 -1.58 43.44 2.42
N THR A 132 -2.54 43.43 3.35
CA THR A 132 -3.58 44.46 3.45
C THR A 132 -2.99 45.82 3.81
N ALA A 133 -1.98 45.88 4.68
CA ALA A 133 -1.28 47.13 5.00
C ALA A 133 -0.56 47.72 3.77
N LEU A 134 0.13 46.87 3.00
CA LEU A 134 0.83 47.27 1.78
C LEU A 134 -0.14 47.75 0.67
N LEU A 135 -1.31 47.10 0.55
CA LEU A 135 -2.38 47.54 -0.34
C LEU A 135 -2.94 48.90 0.07
N ALA A 136 -3.27 49.08 1.36
CA ALA A 136 -3.79 50.34 1.88
C ALA A 136 -2.79 51.50 1.72
N ALA A 137 -1.50 51.26 1.97
CA ALA A 137 -0.45 52.25 1.77
C ALA A 137 -0.35 52.71 0.31
N ASN A 138 -0.46 51.77 -0.64
CA ASN A 138 -0.46 52.09 -2.07
C ASN A 138 -1.74 52.81 -2.53
N GLU A 139 -2.90 52.42 -2.01
CA GLU A 139 -4.18 53.04 -2.36
C GLU A 139 -4.23 54.50 -1.88
N VAL A 140 -3.80 54.77 -0.65
CA VAL A 140 -3.69 56.12 -0.09
C VAL A 140 -2.70 56.97 -0.88
N ALA A 141 -1.57 56.39 -1.31
CA ALA A 141 -0.62 57.09 -2.16
C ALA A 141 -1.22 57.39 -3.55
N SER A 142 -1.90 56.43 -4.18
CA SER A 142 -2.50 56.63 -5.50
C SER A 142 -3.65 57.63 -5.51
N MET A 143 -4.37 57.79 -4.38
CA MET A 143 -5.47 58.75 -4.23
C MET A 143 -5.02 60.20 -4.04
N ASN A 144 -3.74 60.48 -3.81
CA ASN A 144 -3.27 61.81 -3.44
C ASN A 144 -2.62 62.55 -4.64
N PRO A 145 -3.36 63.40 -5.38
CA PRO A 145 -2.90 64.05 -6.62
C PRO A 145 -1.82 65.13 -6.40
N LYS A 146 -1.45 65.44 -5.15
CA LYS A 146 -0.41 66.43 -4.80
C LYS A 146 0.80 65.81 -4.10
N LEU A 147 1.05 64.52 -4.30
CA LEU A 147 2.22 63.86 -3.74
C LEU A 147 3.53 64.51 -4.19
N THR A 148 4.30 64.99 -3.23
CA THR A 148 5.66 65.48 -3.50
C THR A 148 6.61 64.31 -3.77
N LEU A 149 7.64 64.53 -4.59
CA LEU A 149 8.62 63.51 -4.96
C LEU A 149 9.31 62.87 -3.74
N LYS A 150 9.44 63.62 -2.63
CA LYS A 150 9.96 63.13 -1.35
C LYS A 150 8.99 62.14 -0.68
N GLN A 151 7.68 62.44 -0.67
CA GLN A 151 6.66 61.56 -0.10
C GLN A 151 6.47 60.27 -0.92
N ALA A 152 6.54 60.37 -2.26
CA ALA A 152 6.49 59.19 -3.13
C ALA A 152 7.68 58.24 -2.88
N LYS A 153 8.90 58.78 -2.73
CA LYS A 153 10.09 57.98 -2.36
C LYS A 153 9.95 57.33 -0.98
N GLN A 154 9.33 58.02 -0.02
CA GLN A 154 9.09 57.50 1.33
C GLN A 154 8.15 56.28 1.30
N VAL A 155 6.99 56.40 0.63
CA VAL A 155 6.02 55.29 0.52
C VAL A 155 6.63 54.07 -0.16
N ILE A 156 7.42 54.27 -1.22
CA ILE A 156 8.10 53.17 -1.90
C ILE A 156 9.14 52.50 -0.98
N ALA A 157 9.88 53.28 -0.19
CA ALA A 157 10.85 52.74 0.77
C ALA A 157 10.17 51.91 1.87
N ASP A 158 9.06 52.40 2.42
CA ASP A 158 8.28 51.71 3.45
C ASP A 158 7.70 50.39 2.91
N ASN A 159 7.13 50.41 1.70
CA ASN A 159 6.64 49.19 1.03
C ASN A 159 7.75 48.17 0.77
N VAL A 160 8.95 48.61 0.38
CA VAL A 160 10.10 47.73 0.16
C VAL A 160 10.52 47.06 1.46
N ASP A 161 10.49 47.77 2.58
CA ASP A 161 10.82 47.20 3.89
C ASP A 161 9.77 46.21 4.39
N ASP A 162 8.48 46.44 4.11
CA ASP A 162 7.41 45.47 4.37
C ASP A 162 7.56 44.18 3.54
N VAL A 163 7.93 44.29 2.26
CA VAL A 163 8.24 43.11 1.42
C VAL A 163 9.47 42.36 1.93
N LYS A 164 10.52 43.05 2.39
CA LYS A 164 11.69 42.39 3.02
C LYS A 164 11.32 41.65 4.30
N ARG A 165 10.42 42.21 5.12
CA ARG A 165 9.91 41.55 6.33
C ARG A 165 9.16 40.26 5.98
N LEU A 166 8.29 40.31 4.96
CA LEU A 166 7.60 39.13 4.43
C LEU A 166 8.57 38.08 3.92
N GLN A 167 9.59 38.47 3.14
CA GLN A 167 10.60 37.55 2.61
C GLN A 167 11.41 36.87 3.73
N LYS A 168 11.72 37.61 4.80
CA LYS A 168 12.45 37.09 5.95
C LYS A 168 11.65 36.01 6.72
N LEU A 169 10.33 36.18 6.83
CA LEU A 169 9.45 35.19 7.48
C LEU A 169 9.39 33.88 6.68
N THR A 170 9.27 33.97 5.36
CA THR A 170 9.23 32.79 4.47
C THR A 170 10.54 32.00 4.50
N ILE A 171 11.69 32.68 4.50
CA ILE A 171 13.01 32.03 4.50
C ILE A 171 13.34 31.40 5.86
N PHE A 172 12.98 32.06 6.96
CA PHE A 172 13.28 31.55 8.31
C PHE A 172 12.44 30.32 8.67
N ASN A 173 11.15 30.31 8.30
CA ASN A 173 10.26 29.19 8.58
C ASN A 173 10.67 27.91 7.81
N PHE A 174 11.16 28.07 6.57
CA PHE A 174 11.66 26.96 5.77
C PHE A 174 12.97 26.36 6.34
N SER A 175 13.82 27.20 6.94
CA SER A 175 15.07 26.74 7.58
C SER A 175 14.83 25.98 8.89
N TRP A 176 13.77 26.30 9.63
CA TRP A 176 13.44 25.65 10.89
C TRP A 176 12.84 24.25 10.69
N HIS A 177 11.95 24.10 9.70
CA HIS A 177 11.33 22.80 9.39
C HIS A 177 12.33 21.77 8.80
N LEU A 178 13.38 22.22 8.09
CA LEU A 178 14.44 21.34 7.58
C LEU A 178 15.35 20.80 8.69
N PHE A 179 15.45 21.51 9.82
CA PHE A 179 16.28 21.10 10.96
C PHE A 179 15.55 20.11 11.89
N ILE A 180 14.23 20.22 12.02
CA ILE A 180 13.41 19.31 12.85
C ILE A 180 13.16 17.95 12.16
N SER A 181 13.16 17.90 10.83
CA SER A 181 12.98 16.62 10.12
C SER A 181 14.25 15.75 10.05
N PHE A 182 15.38 16.23 10.56
CA PHE A 182 16.69 15.56 10.50
C PHE A 182 17.29 15.23 11.89
N CYS A 183 16.52 15.39 12.96
CA CYS A 183 16.90 15.03 14.34
C CYS A 183 15.82 14.11 14.92
#